data_AF-A0A6I1GQL0-F1
#
_entry.id   AF-A0A6I1GQL0-F1
#
_cell.length_a   1.000
_cell.length_b   1.000
_cell.length_c   1.000
_cell.angle_alpha   90.00
_cell.angle_beta   90.00
_cell.angle_gamma   90.00
#
_symmetry.space_group_name_H-M   'P 1'
#
loop_
_entity.id
_entity.type
_entity.pdbx_description
1 polymer ?
#
loop_
_entity_poly.entity_id
_entity_poly.type
_entity_poly.pdbx_seq_one_letter_code
_entity_poly.pdbx_strand_id
1 'polypeptide(L)'
;MKYGKRVFRDEEVEYLNTLPAVRHASPTRITYEDAFKLECLARDRKGESPTRVFREYGLAPEVLGPKRIERCMSRWRSDPSLQDALNKDGDMNPMLSNDNEDRRERLIREQAMHIVTLENEVRRLRAILKRERRVNE
;
A
#
# COMPACT_ATOMS: atom_id res chain seq x y z
N MET A 1 31.42 -1.85 -2.27
CA MET A 1 30.14 -2.48 -1.85
C MET A 1 29.34 -2.86 -3.08
N LYS A 2 29.10 -4.16 -3.31
CA LYS A 2 28.30 -4.64 -4.45
C LYS A 2 26.82 -4.39 -4.14
N TYR A 3 26.17 -3.44 -4.82
CA TYR A 3 24.72 -3.25 -4.73
C TYR A 3 24.02 -4.37 -5.51
N GLY A 4 23.91 -5.56 -4.93
CA GLY A 4 23.00 -6.59 -5.44
C GLY A 4 21.59 -6.00 -5.49
N LYS A 5 20.93 -6.06 -6.64
CA LYS A 5 19.51 -5.68 -6.76
C LYS A 5 18.75 -6.47 -5.71
N ARG A 6 18.21 -5.79 -4.69
CA ARG A 6 17.36 -6.44 -3.68
C ARG A 6 16.19 -7.11 -4.40
N VAL A 7 15.98 -8.39 -4.10
CA VAL A 7 14.86 -9.19 -4.56
C VAL A 7 13.89 -9.33 -3.39
N PHE A 8 12.60 -9.07 -3.63
CA PHE A 8 11.53 -9.32 -2.67
C PHE A 8 11.25 -10.81 -2.61
N ARG A 9 11.06 -11.32 -1.39
CA ARG A 9 10.56 -12.69 -1.15
C ARG A 9 9.11 -12.79 -1.60
N ASP A 10 8.64 -14.01 -1.84
CA ASP A 10 7.27 -14.25 -2.31
C ASP A 10 6.22 -13.67 -1.34
N GLU A 11 6.43 -13.83 -0.03
CA GLU A 11 5.58 -13.23 1.02
C GLU A 11 5.58 -11.68 0.96
N GLU A 12 6.74 -11.07 0.69
CA GLU A 12 6.84 -9.60 0.53
C GLU A 12 6.11 -9.14 -0.73
N VAL A 13 6.21 -9.91 -1.83
CA VAL A 13 5.52 -9.64 -3.09
C VAL A 13 4.00 -9.74 -2.89
N GLU A 14 3.53 -10.80 -2.22
CA GLU A 14 2.12 -10.99 -1.91
C GLU A 14 1.60 -9.84 -1.06
N TYR A 15 2.30 -9.50 0.04
CA TYR A 15 1.97 -8.34 0.87
C TYR A 15 1.90 -7.04 0.05
N LEU A 16 2.93 -6.75 -0.77
CA LEU A 16 2.97 -5.52 -1.56
C LEU A 16 1.80 -5.44 -2.56
N ASN A 17 1.36 -6.57 -3.12
CA ASN A 17 0.20 -6.62 -4.01
C ASN A 17 -1.13 -6.38 -3.28
N THR A 18 -1.20 -6.49 -1.95
CA THR A 18 -2.40 -6.13 -1.18
C THR A 18 -2.54 -4.62 -0.94
N LEU A 19 -1.47 -3.84 -1.13
CA LEU A 19 -1.47 -2.42 -0.78
C LEU A 19 -2.17 -1.57 -1.86
N PRO A 20 -3.06 -0.64 -1.49
CA PRO A 20 -3.81 0.17 -2.45
C PRO A 20 -2.92 1.13 -3.28
N ALA A 21 -1.70 1.41 -2.81
CA ALA A 21 -0.71 2.20 -3.53
C ALA A 21 -0.02 1.42 -4.67
N VAL A 22 -0.15 0.10 -4.70
CA VAL A 22 0.58 -0.79 -5.60
C VAL A 22 -0.39 -1.41 -6.60
N ARG A 23 -0.16 -1.14 -7.88
CA ARG A 23 -0.87 -1.81 -8.98
C ARG A 23 -0.45 -3.25 -9.13
N HIS A 24 0.87 -3.47 -9.04
CA HIS A 24 1.47 -4.79 -9.11
C HIS A 24 2.89 -4.78 -8.55
N ALA A 25 3.25 -5.79 -7.77
CA ALA A 25 4.61 -6.06 -7.34
C ALA A 25 5.08 -7.42 -7.89
N SER A 26 6.36 -7.45 -8.28
CA SER A 26 7.12 -8.65 -8.62
C SER A 26 8.38 -8.70 -7.75
N PRO A 27 9.15 -9.82 -7.78
CA PRO A 27 10.37 -9.94 -6.98
C PRO A 27 11.40 -8.82 -7.20
N THR A 28 11.33 -8.07 -8.30
CA THR A 28 12.31 -7.00 -8.59
C THR A 28 11.68 -5.62 -8.84
N ARG A 29 10.40 -5.55 -9.18
CA ARG A 29 9.74 -4.33 -9.65
C ARG A 29 8.44 -4.09 -8.91
N ILE A 30 8.18 -2.82 -8.59
CA ILE A 30 6.88 -2.37 -8.11
C ILE A 30 6.34 -1.38 -9.12
N THR A 31 5.11 -1.61 -9.56
CA THR A 31 4.32 -0.69 -10.34
C THR A 31 3.33 -0.04 -9.40
N TYR A 32 3.47 1.27 -9.20
CA TYR A 32 2.59 2.04 -8.33
C TYR A 32 1.36 2.50 -9.10
N GLU A 33 0.26 2.67 -8.39
CA GLU A 33 -0.94 3.30 -8.93
C GLU A 33 -0.67 4.77 -9.27
N ASP A 34 -1.25 5.25 -10.37
CA ASP A 34 -1.03 6.62 -10.85
C ASP A 34 -1.60 7.64 -9.86
N ALA A 35 -2.76 7.32 -9.29
CA ALA A 35 -3.37 7.98 -8.15
C ALA A 35 -2.37 8.23 -7.00
N PHE A 36 -1.70 7.18 -6.53
CA PHE A 36 -0.73 7.30 -5.43
C PHE A 36 0.49 8.17 -5.81
N LYS A 37 0.97 8.09 -7.05
CA LYS A 37 2.07 8.94 -7.54
C LYS A 37 1.68 10.42 -7.49
N LEU A 38 0.48 10.75 -7.97
CA LEU A 38 -0.04 12.12 -7.98
C LEU A 38 -0.19 12.68 -6.57
N GLU A 39 -0.73 11.90 -5.63
CA GLU A 39 -0.84 12.32 -4.23
C GLU A 39 0.54 12.57 -3.60
N CYS A 40 1.52 11.69 -3.84
CA CYS A 40 2.88 11.89 -3.36
C CYS A 40 3.47 13.19 -3.89
N LEU A 41 3.32 13.49 -5.18
CA LEU A 41 3.81 14.73 -5.78
C LEU A 41 3.06 15.96 -5.27
N ALA A 42 1.75 15.87 -5.06
CA ALA A 42 0.93 16.95 -4.52
C ALA A 42 1.36 17.33 -3.10
N ARG A 43 1.58 16.32 -2.23
CA ARG A 43 2.05 16.53 -0.86
C ARG A 43 3.51 16.99 -0.81
N ASP A 44 4.35 16.49 -1.71
CA ASP A 44 5.74 16.96 -1.86
C ASP A 44 5.81 18.44 -2.25
N ARG A 45 4.92 18.92 -3.14
CA ARG A 45 4.78 20.37 -3.44
C ARG A 45 4.36 21.20 -2.23
N LYS A 46 3.65 20.61 -1.27
CA LYS A 46 3.28 21.24 0.02
C LYS A 46 4.40 21.15 1.07
N GLY A 47 5.54 20.53 0.75
CA GLY A 47 6.69 20.38 1.64
C GLY A 47 6.64 19.16 2.56
N GLU A 48 5.67 18.25 2.39
CA GLU A 48 5.64 17.00 3.15
C GLU A 48 6.73 16.03 2.71
N SER A 49 7.31 15.30 3.67
CA SER A 49 8.30 14.27 3.37
C SER A 49 7.67 13.10 2.61
N PRO A 50 8.17 12.71 1.43
CA PRO A 50 7.65 11.54 0.71
C PRO A 50 7.73 10.25 1.54
N THR A 51 8.74 10.12 2.40
CA THR A 51 8.86 8.99 3.33
C THR A 51 7.65 8.84 4.25
N ARG A 52 7.05 9.96 4.67
CA ARG A 52 5.85 9.95 5.51
C ARG A 52 4.66 9.39 4.73
N VAL A 53 4.42 9.90 3.52
CA VAL A 53 3.32 9.45 2.65
C VAL A 53 3.47 7.96 2.33
N PHE A 54 4.66 7.52 1.94
CA PHE A 54 4.92 6.09 1.68
C PHE A 54 4.64 5.22 2.92
N ARG A 55 4.99 5.67 4.12
CA ARG A 55 4.71 4.92 5.36
C ARG A 55 3.21 4.81 5.64
N GLU A 56 2.43 5.86 5.40
CA GLU A 56 0.95 5.84 5.56
C GLU A 56 0.27 4.79 4.66
N TYR A 57 0.93 4.42 3.56
CA TYR A 57 0.46 3.43 2.59
C TYR A 57 1.07 2.02 2.78
N GLY A 58 1.75 1.76 3.90
CA GLY A 58 2.40 0.46 4.15
C GLY A 58 3.71 0.25 3.38
N LEU A 59 4.20 1.28 2.69
CA LEU A 59 5.41 1.26 1.86
C LEU A 59 6.61 1.88 2.60
N ALA A 60 6.74 1.59 3.88
CA ALA A 60 7.72 2.22 4.74
C ALA A 60 9.18 1.96 4.29
N PRO A 61 10.15 2.84 4.61
CA PRO A 61 11.57 2.67 4.25
C PRO A 61 12.18 1.34 4.67
N GLU A 62 11.65 0.69 5.69
CA GLU A 62 12.06 -0.61 6.19
C GLU A 62 11.66 -1.72 5.20
N VAL A 63 10.51 -1.57 4.54
CA VAL A 63 9.99 -2.50 3.53
C VAL A 63 10.58 -2.22 2.14
N LEU A 64 10.75 -0.96 1.74
CA LEU A 64 11.24 -0.63 0.39
C LEU A 64 12.73 -0.32 0.32
N GLY A 65 13.30 0.22 1.39
CA GLY A 65 14.61 0.86 1.40
C GLY A 65 14.50 2.36 1.06
N PRO A 66 15.18 3.25 1.82
CA PRO A 66 15.06 4.70 1.65
C PRO A 66 15.47 5.18 0.27
N LYS A 67 16.50 4.56 -0.33
CA LYS A 67 16.96 4.90 -1.69
C LYS A 67 15.94 4.58 -2.77
N ARG A 68 15.05 3.60 -2.58
CA ARG A 68 13.99 3.32 -3.57
C ARG A 68 12.96 4.43 -3.56
N ILE A 69 12.57 4.93 -2.38
CA ILE A 69 11.63 6.05 -2.23
C ILE A 69 12.19 7.31 -2.89
N GLU A 70 13.44 7.67 -2.57
CA GLU A 70 14.14 8.82 -3.16
C GLU A 70 14.16 8.75 -4.69
N ARG A 71 14.53 7.59 -5.26
CA ARG A 71 14.57 7.40 -6.72
C ARG A 71 13.18 7.43 -7.35
N CYS A 72 12.15 6.88 -6.69
CA CYS A 72 10.78 6.95 -7.20
C CYS A 72 10.32 8.40 -7.29
N MET A 73 10.50 9.18 -6.22
CA MET A 73 10.16 10.60 -6.21
C MET A 73 10.94 11.39 -7.24
N SER A 74 12.26 11.19 -7.34
CA SER A 74 13.07 11.84 -8.36
C SER A 74 12.55 11.56 -9.77
N ARG A 75 12.19 10.31 -10.07
CA ARG A 75 11.64 9.93 -11.38
C ARG A 75 10.27 10.55 -11.64
N TRP A 76 9.38 10.56 -10.64
CA TRP A 76 8.04 11.13 -10.79
C TRP A 76 8.06 12.64 -10.91
N ARG A 77 8.95 13.32 -10.19
CA ARG A 77 9.15 14.78 -10.35
C ARG A 77 9.58 15.14 -11.76
N SER A 78 10.37 14.30 -12.41
CA SER A 78 10.82 14.51 -13.78
C SER A 78 9.87 14.00 -14.86
N ASP A 79 8.74 13.38 -14.50
CA ASP A 79 7.78 12.81 -15.45
C ASP A 79 6.80 13.89 -15.95
N PRO A 80 6.87 14.33 -17.21
CA PRO A 80 6.01 15.40 -17.70
C PRO A 80 4.53 15.04 -17.64
N SER A 81 4.18 13.77 -17.85
CA SER A 81 2.78 13.33 -17.83
C SER A 81 2.14 13.45 -16.45
N LEU A 82 2.92 13.16 -15.40
CA LEU A 82 2.47 13.32 -14.02
C LEU A 82 2.43 14.80 -13.62
N GLN A 83 3.37 15.61 -14.09
CA GLN A 83 3.35 17.06 -13.84
C GLN A 83 2.15 17.73 -14.53
N ASP A 84 1.86 17.33 -15.77
CA ASP A 84 0.71 17.83 -16.52
C ASP A 84 -0.61 17.44 -15.85
N ALA A 85 -0.75 16.18 -15.42
CA ALA A 85 -1.91 15.74 -14.64
C ALA A 85 -2.05 16.56 -13.34
N LEU A 86 -0.96 16.72 -12.59
CA LEU A 86 -0.95 17.48 -11.35
C LEU A 86 -1.25 18.98 -11.53
N ASN A 87 -0.95 19.55 -12.71
CA ASN A 87 -1.24 20.95 -13.04
C ASN A 87 -2.66 21.16 -13.58
N LYS A 88 -3.22 20.18 -14.29
CA LYS A 88 -4.61 20.21 -14.78
C LYS A 88 -5.62 20.21 -13.63
N ASP A 89 -5.25 19.61 -12.50
CA ASP A 89 -6.08 19.53 -11.28
C ASP A 89 -6.00 20.79 -10.40
N GLY A 90 -5.41 21.89 -10.88
CA GLY A 90 -5.31 23.16 -10.17
C GLY A 90 -6.64 23.88 -9.91
N ASP A 91 -7.73 23.47 -10.57
CA ASP A 91 -9.07 24.07 -10.42
C ASP A 91 -10.12 23.11 -9.83
N MET A 92 -9.85 21.80 -9.81
CA MET A 92 -10.66 20.78 -9.16
C MET A 92 -9.76 19.57 -8.92
N ASN A 93 -9.52 19.16 -7.67
CA ASN A 93 -8.87 17.88 -7.39
C ASN A 93 -9.95 16.84 -7.04
N PRO A 94 -10.37 15.96 -7.97
CA PRO A 94 -11.39 14.96 -7.70
C PRO A 94 -10.88 13.84 -6.78
N MET A 95 -9.58 13.81 -6.50
CA MET A 95 -8.95 12.77 -5.70
C MET A 95 -8.89 13.09 -4.20
N LEU A 96 -9.08 14.38 -3.84
CA LEU A 96 -9.47 14.83 -2.49
C LEU A 96 -10.99 14.99 -2.36
N SER A 97 -11.77 14.51 -3.34
CA SER A 97 -13.22 14.39 -3.17
C SER A 97 -13.52 13.29 -2.16
N ASN A 98 -14.58 13.52 -1.38
CA ASN A 98 -15.17 12.58 -0.43
C ASN A 98 -15.27 11.14 -0.98
N ASP A 99 -15.43 10.97 -2.29
CA ASP A 99 -15.54 9.68 -2.97
C ASP A 99 -14.35 8.71 -2.76
N ASN A 100 -13.12 9.22 -2.61
CA ASN A 100 -11.96 8.37 -2.30
C ASN A 100 -11.89 8.01 -0.81
N GLU A 101 -12.30 8.92 0.07
CA GLU A 101 -12.49 8.64 1.49
C GLU A 101 -13.61 7.61 1.67
N ASP A 102 -14.72 7.75 0.95
CA ASP A 102 -15.82 6.79 0.88
C ASP A 102 -15.38 5.44 0.30
N ARG A 103 -14.52 5.42 -0.73
CA ARG A 103 -13.96 4.17 -1.27
C ARG A 103 -13.03 3.50 -0.27
N ARG A 104 -12.16 4.26 0.39
CA ARG A 104 -11.29 3.77 1.45
C ARG A 104 -12.10 3.25 2.62
N GLU A 105 -13.14 3.97 3.04
CA GLU A 105 -14.01 3.60 4.14
C GLU A 105 -14.86 2.38 3.81
N ARG A 106 -15.33 2.25 2.56
CA ARG A 106 -15.95 1.01 2.06
C ARG A 106 -14.98 -0.18 2.14
N LEU A 107 -13.74 -0.01 1.68
CA LEU A 107 -12.73 -1.07 1.72
C LEU A 107 -12.37 -1.45 3.16
N ILE A 108 -12.20 -0.47 4.05
CA ILE A 108 -11.95 -0.69 5.48
C ILE A 108 -13.11 -1.47 6.10
N ARG A 109 -14.35 -1.11 5.78
CA ARG A 109 -15.54 -1.80 6.27
C ARG A 109 -15.61 -3.24 5.78
N GLU A 110 -15.36 -3.47 4.50
CA GLU A 110 -15.33 -4.81 3.90
C GLU A 110 -14.25 -5.68 4.56
N GLN A 111 -13.04 -5.14 4.70
CA GLN A 111 -11.93 -5.83 5.35
C GLN A 111 -12.24 -6.10 6.84
N ALA A 112 -12.83 -5.16 7.56
CA ALA A 112 -13.24 -5.36 8.95
C ALA A 112 -14.23 -6.52 9.09
N MET A 113 -15.21 -6.61 8.17
CA MET A 113 -16.16 -7.74 8.14
C MET A 113 -15.47 -9.07 7.85
N HIS A 114 -14.50 -9.07 6.93
CA HIS A 114 -13.71 -10.25 6.63
C HIS A 114 -12.88 -10.71 7.83
N ILE A 115 -12.24 -9.77 8.55
CA ILE A 115 -11.48 -10.06 9.78
C ILE A 115 -12.37 -10.70 10.82
N VAL A 116 -13.54 -10.12 11.11
CA VAL A 116 -14.50 -10.69 12.08
C VAL A 116 -14.90 -12.11 11.70
N THR A 117 -15.14 -12.36 10.41
CA THR A 117 -15.53 -13.68 9.91
C THR A 117 -14.40 -14.69 10.13
N LEU A 118 -13.17 -14.35 9.76
CA LEU A 118 -12.00 -15.20 9.95
C LEU A 118 -11.73 -15.47 11.44
N GLU A 119 -11.83 -14.45 12.30
CA GLU A 119 -11.65 -14.59 13.74
C GLU A 119 -12.67 -15.55 14.36
N ASN A 120 -13.92 -15.48 13.92
CA ASN A 120 -14.97 -16.40 14.37
C ASN A 120 -14.68 -17.85 13.92
N GLU A 121 -14.21 -18.04 12.69
CA GLU A 121 -13.86 -19.37 12.19
C GLU A 121 -12.66 -19.95 12.94
N VAL A 122 -11.63 -19.15 13.19
CA VAL A 122 -10.48 -19.55 14.02
C VAL A 122 -10.94 -19.93 15.44
N ARG A 123 -11.86 -19.15 16.03
CA ARG A 123 -12.41 -19.46 17.37
C ARG A 123 -13.14 -20.80 17.36
N ARG A 124 -13.94 -21.06 16.33
CA ARG A 124 -14.69 -22.32 16.16
C ARG A 124 -13.74 -23.51 16.01
N LEU A 125 -12.76 -23.42 15.12
CA LEU A 125 -11.78 -24.47 14.89
C LEU A 125 -10.97 -24.78 16.15
N ARG A 126 -10.54 -23.75 16.90
CA ARG A 126 -9.87 -23.92 18.19
C ARG A 126 -10.74 -24.64 19.22
N ALA A 127 -12.05 -24.39 19.24
CA ALA A 127 -12.97 -25.07 20.14
C ALA A 127 -13.15 -26.55 19.78
N ILE A 128 -13.22 -26.89 18.49
CA ILE A 128 -13.28 -28.27 18.00
C ILE A 128 -12.02 -29.03 18.42
N LEU A 129 -10.83 -28.49 18.13
CA LEU A 129 -9.56 -29.11 18.50
C LEU A 129 -9.42 -29.32 20.02
N LYS A 130 -9.92 -28.37 20.84
CA LYS A 130 -9.91 -28.51 22.30
C LYS A 130 -10.85 -29.62 22.79
N ARG A 131 -11.97 -29.85 22.09
CA ARG A 131 -12.88 -30.98 22.37
C ARG A 131 -12.25 -32.31 21.97
N GLU A 132 -11.68 -32.40 20.77
CA GLU A 132 -11.02 -33.62 20.29
C GLU A 132 -9.86 -34.04 21.19
N ARG A 133 -9.04 -33.08 21.66
CA ARG A 133 -7.98 -33.36 22.64
C ARG A 133 -8.50 -33.91 23.96
N ARG A 134 -9.66 -33.45 24.45
CA ARG A 134 -10.27 -33.92 25.71
C ARG A 134 -10.95 -35.28 25.60
N VAL A 135 -11.32 -35.70 24.39
CA VAL A 135 -11.94 -37.01 24.15
C VAL A 135 -10.87 -38.10 23.98
N ASN A 136 -9.65 -37.71 23.60
CA ASN A 136 -8.52 -38.60 23.38
C ASN A 136 -7.56 -38.72 24.59
N GLU A 137 -7.87 -38.08 25.71
CA GLU A 137 -7.21 -38.21 27.03
C GLU A 137 -8.09 -39.02 27.98
#